data_AF-A0A5C4IX01-F1
#
_entry.id   AF-A0A5C4IX01-F1
#
_cell.length_a   1.000
_cell.length_b   1.000
_cell.length_c   1.000
_cell.angle_alpha   90.00
_cell.angle_beta   90.00
_cell.angle_gamma   90.00
#
_symmetry.space_group_name_H-M   'P 1'
#
loop_
_entity.id
_entity.type
_entity.pdbx_description
1 polymer ?
#
loop_
_entity_poly.entity_id
_entity_poly.type
_entity_poly.pdbx_seq_one_letter_code
_entity_poly.pdbx_strand_id
1 'polypeptide(L)'
;MSSSPEFIAGAAGFVDRTLQNEGAWYRAEDVESRLGGSLASYGSSVGAVRGTVRDALRKFKELDRDGVVLLASALWGRPKPGAKPVFERRLAAVVLLQSRVKLLGHSDLTRLEGFLRSAGSIELATPLLGDVVAPLVSGLTGRDRLKADVVLARWSQDPDGQLRAAAAFLEQHSRTEVPYKSVEAPHEGEKHERSL
;
A
#
# COMPACT_ATOMS: atom_id res chain seq x y z
N MET A 1 -22.45 -0.48 -5.23
CA MET A 1 -22.57 -1.23 -6.51
C MET A 1 -21.14 -1.50 -6.94
N SER A 2 -20.74 -2.77 -7.05
CA SER A 2 -19.36 -3.13 -7.39
C SER A 2 -19.02 -2.59 -8.79
N SER A 3 -17.83 -1.99 -8.94
CA SER A 3 -17.33 -1.50 -10.23
C SER A 3 -17.32 -2.63 -11.28
N SER A 4 -17.84 -2.39 -12.49
CA SER A 4 -17.87 -3.42 -13.53
C SER A 4 -16.45 -3.82 -14.00
N PRO A 5 -16.24 -5.06 -14.48
CA PRO A 5 -14.94 -5.49 -14.99
C PRO A 5 -14.42 -4.59 -16.13
N GLU A 6 -15.29 -4.13 -17.02
CA GLU A 6 -14.94 -3.21 -18.11
C GLU A 6 -14.48 -1.84 -17.57
N PHE A 7 -15.12 -1.34 -16.51
CA PHE A 7 -14.73 -0.11 -15.86
C PHE A 7 -13.32 -0.21 -15.27
N ILE A 8 -13.02 -1.33 -14.59
CA ILE A 8 -11.68 -1.60 -14.04
C ILE A 8 -10.64 -1.74 -15.16
N ALA A 9 -10.96 -2.45 -16.24
CA ALA A 9 -10.08 -2.59 -17.40
C ALA A 9 -9.82 -1.22 -18.06
N GLY A 10 -10.84 -0.38 -18.17
CA GLY A 10 -10.73 0.99 -18.67
C GLY A 10 -9.82 1.87 -17.81
N ALA A 11 -9.95 1.79 -16.48
CA ALA A 11 -9.08 2.49 -15.54
C ALA A 11 -7.63 2.01 -15.61
N ALA A 12 -7.40 0.69 -15.62
CA ALA A 12 -6.07 0.10 -15.74
C ALA A 12 -5.42 0.48 -17.07
N GLY A 13 -6.17 0.43 -18.18
CA GLY A 13 -5.69 0.83 -19.50
C GLY A 13 -5.40 2.33 -19.61
N PHE A 14 -6.15 3.18 -18.92
CA PHE A 14 -5.85 4.61 -18.83
C PHE A 14 -4.51 4.86 -18.13
N VAL A 15 -4.31 4.24 -16.96
CA VAL A 15 -3.05 4.36 -16.21
C VAL A 15 -1.88 3.85 -17.04
N ASP A 16 -2.00 2.65 -17.62
CA ASP A 16 -0.98 2.03 -18.46
C ASP A 16 -0.52 2.93 -19.62
N ARG A 17 -1.47 3.42 -20.43
CA ARG A 17 -1.17 4.29 -21.57
C ARG A 17 -0.55 5.61 -21.14
N THR A 18 -1.03 6.20 -20.05
CA THR A 18 -0.49 7.47 -19.55
C THR A 18 0.95 7.30 -19.10
N LEU A 19 1.27 6.23 -18.37
CA LEU A 19 2.63 5.93 -17.95
C LEU A 19 3.57 5.69 -19.14
N GLN A 20 3.12 4.95 -20.16
CA GLN A 20 3.89 4.75 -21.38
C GLN A 20 4.21 6.07 -22.09
N ASN A 21 3.23 6.99 -22.16
CA ASN A 21 3.42 8.30 -22.79
C ASN A 21 4.37 9.22 -22.00
N GLU A 22 4.37 9.12 -20.67
CA GLU A 22 5.29 9.84 -19.77
C GLU A 22 6.67 9.17 -19.64
N GLY A 23 6.83 8.02 -20.29
CA GLY A 23 8.03 7.19 -20.23
C GLY A 23 9.22 7.78 -21.00
N ALA A 24 10.41 7.32 -20.63
CA ALA A 24 11.63 7.64 -21.36
C ALA A 24 12.56 6.43 -21.38
N TRP A 25 12.99 6.02 -22.56
CA TRP A 25 13.74 4.77 -22.78
C TRP A 25 15.03 4.69 -21.94
N TYR A 26 15.78 5.78 -21.82
CA TYR A 26 17.03 5.81 -21.03
C TYR A 26 16.78 5.64 -19.53
N ARG A 27 15.63 6.13 -19.02
CA ARG A 27 15.23 5.87 -17.63
C ARG A 27 14.73 4.46 -17.46
N ALA A 28 14.07 3.91 -18.48
CA ALA A 28 13.60 2.53 -18.46
C ALA A 28 14.78 1.56 -18.34
N GLU A 29 15.83 1.74 -19.14
CA GLU A 29 17.05 0.93 -19.08
C GLU A 29 17.74 1.01 -17.71
N ASP A 30 17.87 2.22 -17.14
CA ASP A 30 18.45 2.43 -15.81
C ASP A 30 17.65 1.70 -14.71
N VAL A 31 16.31 1.81 -14.76
CA VAL A 31 15.43 1.11 -13.82
C VAL A 31 15.54 -0.41 -14.00
N GLU A 32 15.45 -0.93 -15.23
CA GLU A 32 15.54 -2.38 -15.46
C GLU A 32 16.87 -2.98 -15.01
N SER A 33 17.98 -2.27 -15.25
CA SER A 33 19.31 -2.63 -14.79
C SER A 33 19.37 -2.74 -13.27
N ARG A 34 18.89 -1.71 -12.56
CA ARG A 34 18.85 -1.68 -11.09
C ARG A 34 17.95 -2.78 -10.50
N LEU A 35 16.88 -3.15 -11.19
CA LEU A 35 15.93 -4.18 -10.76
C LEU A 35 16.35 -5.62 -11.15
N GLY A 36 17.53 -5.79 -11.74
CA GLY A 36 18.05 -7.10 -12.15
C GLY A 36 17.19 -7.79 -13.22
N GLY A 37 16.47 -7.02 -14.04
CA GLY A 37 15.65 -7.54 -15.14
C GLY A 37 14.38 -8.32 -14.73
N SER A 38 14.03 -8.34 -13.44
CA SER A 38 12.83 -9.01 -12.90
C SER A 38 11.51 -8.35 -13.32
N LEU A 39 11.57 -7.04 -13.58
CA LEU A 39 10.47 -6.20 -14.04
C LEU A 39 10.90 -5.46 -15.30
N ALA A 40 9.92 -5.16 -16.17
CA ALA A 40 10.10 -4.18 -17.22
C ALA A 40 9.89 -2.76 -16.64
N SER A 41 10.33 -1.73 -17.37
CA SER A 41 10.09 -0.34 -17.01
C SER A 41 9.61 0.48 -18.21
N TYR A 42 8.75 1.46 -17.95
CA TYR A 42 8.42 2.52 -18.91
C TYR A 42 9.33 3.74 -18.76
N GLY A 43 10.07 3.87 -17.66
CA GLY A 43 10.93 5.02 -17.38
C GLY A 43 10.16 6.28 -16.98
N SER A 44 8.91 6.13 -16.54
CA SER A 44 8.10 7.24 -16.02
C SER A 44 8.58 7.62 -14.63
N SER A 45 8.66 8.92 -14.33
CA SER A 45 9.07 9.38 -13.00
C SER A 45 8.02 9.02 -11.94
N VAL A 46 8.43 8.96 -10.66
CA VAL A 46 7.50 8.79 -9.54
C VAL A 46 6.44 9.91 -9.49
N GLY A 47 6.82 11.14 -9.90
CA GLY A 47 5.88 12.26 -10.04
C GLY A 47 4.80 11.99 -11.10
N ALA A 48 5.20 11.45 -12.27
CA ALA A 48 4.27 11.04 -13.32
C ALA A 48 3.35 9.91 -12.86
N VAL A 49 3.85 8.94 -12.10
CA VAL A 49 3.04 7.87 -11.49
C VAL A 49 1.97 8.44 -10.57
N ARG A 50 2.36 9.32 -9.63
CA ARG A 50 1.40 9.96 -8.71
C ARG A 50 0.38 10.83 -9.43
N GLY A 51 0.82 11.62 -10.42
CA GLY A 51 -0.06 12.42 -11.26
C GLY A 51 -1.08 11.57 -12.01
N THR A 52 -0.63 10.48 -12.62
CA THR A 52 -1.47 9.53 -13.35
C THR A 52 -2.52 8.89 -12.45
N VAL A 53 -2.15 8.41 -11.25
CA VAL A 53 -3.10 7.81 -10.31
C VAL A 53 -4.14 8.84 -9.85
N ARG A 54 -3.70 10.06 -9.52
CA ARG A 54 -4.61 11.15 -9.15
C ARG A 54 -5.62 11.44 -10.28
N ASP A 55 -5.14 11.52 -11.52
CA ASP A 55 -6.00 11.84 -12.66
C ASP A 55 -6.94 10.68 -13.00
N ALA A 56 -6.50 9.42 -12.81
CA ALA A 56 -7.35 8.25 -12.88
C ALA A 56 -8.46 8.31 -11.81
N LEU A 57 -8.15 8.60 -10.55
CA LEU A 57 -9.15 8.73 -9.49
C LEU A 57 -10.16 9.86 -9.73
N ARG A 58 -9.75 10.93 -10.44
CA ARG A 58 -10.66 12.02 -10.84
C ARG A 58 -11.58 11.60 -11.98
N LYS A 59 -11.08 10.79 -12.92
CA LYS A 59 -11.80 10.32 -14.10
C LYS A 59 -12.74 9.15 -13.79
N PHE A 60 -12.31 8.23 -12.93
CA PHE A 60 -13.01 7.01 -12.54
C PHE A 60 -13.50 7.13 -11.09
N LYS A 61 -14.54 7.95 -10.88
CA LYS A 61 -14.98 8.39 -9.53
C LYS A 61 -15.66 7.30 -8.69
N GLU A 62 -16.10 6.21 -9.30
CA GLU A 62 -16.95 5.17 -8.68
C GLU A 62 -16.18 3.98 -8.10
N LEU A 63 -14.88 4.15 -7.79
CA LEU A 63 -14.08 3.10 -7.17
C LEU A 63 -14.41 2.94 -5.69
N ASP A 64 -15.24 1.95 -5.39
CA ASP A 64 -15.44 1.42 -4.04
C ASP A 64 -14.25 0.55 -3.60
N ARG A 65 -14.31 -0.03 -2.39
CA ARG A 65 -13.24 -0.89 -1.86
C ARG A 65 -12.86 -2.00 -2.85
N ASP A 66 -13.84 -2.74 -3.35
CA ASP A 66 -13.61 -3.85 -4.26
C ASP A 66 -13.01 -3.35 -5.58
N GLY A 67 -13.52 -2.23 -6.12
CA GLY A 67 -12.97 -1.60 -7.31
C GLY A 67 -11.51 -1.15 -7.13
N VAL A 68 -11.15 -0.56 -6.00
CA VAL A 68 -9.76 -0.18 -5.67
C VAL A 68 -8.85 -1.42 -5.65
N VAL A 69 -9.28 -2.49 -4.99
CA VAL A 69 -8.53 -3.74 -4.86
C VAL A 69 -8.38 -4.46 -6.20
N LEU A 70 -9.42 -4.46 -7.04
CA LEU A 70 -9.40 -5.02 -8.39
C LEU A 70 -8.49 -4.20 -9.31
N LEU A 71 -8.57 -2.87 -9.28
CA LEU A 71 -7.68 -2.01 -10.07
C LEU A 71 -6.23 -2.18 -9.66
N ALA A 72 -5.93 -2.20 -8.35
CA ALA A 72 -4.59 -2.48 -7.85
C ALA A 72 -4.07 -3.84 -8.35
N SER A 73 -4.93 -4.86 -8.38
CA SER A 73 -4.58 -6.19 -8.92
C SER A 73 -4.26 -6.16 -10.41
N ALA A 74 -5.08 -5.45 -11.20
CA ALA A 74 -4.87 -5.30 -12.64
C ALA A 74 -3.56 -4.56 -12.96
N LEU A 75 -3.23 -3.54 -12.16
CA LEU A 75 -1.98 -2.80 -12.26
C LEU A 75 -0.78 -3.65 -11.82
N TRP A 76 -0.92 -4.47 -10.78
CA TRP A 76 0.14 -5.32 -10.27
C TRP A 76 0.57 -6.44 -11.22
N GLY A 77 -0.41 -6.94 -11.98
CA GLY A 77 -0.25 -8.00 -12.97
C GLY A 77 0.50 -7.57 -14.22
N ARG A 78 0.53 -8.47 -15.20
CA ARG A 78 1.15 -8.22 -16.50
C ARG A 78 0.23 -7.33 -17.35
N PRO A 79 0.78 -6.35 -18.11
CA PRO A 79 -0.03 -5.48 -18.97
C PRO A 79 -0.73 -6.22 -20.10
N LYS A 80 -0.12 -7.29 -20.59
CA LYS A 80 -0.64 -8.18 -21.63
C LYS A 80 -0.08 -9.60 -21.48
N PRO A 81 -0.73 -10.62 -22.05
CA PRO A 81 -0.20 -11.98 -22.07
C PRO A 81 1.23 -12.01 -22.64
N GLY A 82 2.11 -12.80 -22.01
CA GLY A 82 3.52 -12.93 -22.41
C GLY A 82 4.45 -11.77 -22.01
N ALA A 83 3.94 -10.64 -21.51
CA ALA A 83 4.78 -9.53 -21.05
C ALA A 83 5.29 -9.74 -19.61
N LYS A 84 6.42 -9.08 -19.27
CA LYS A 84 6.85 -8.94 -17.87
C LYS A 84 5.91 -7.98 -17.12
N PRO A 85 5.73 -8.14 -15.80
CA PRO A 85 5.17 -7.08 -14.97
C PRO A 85 6.02 -5.81 -15.07
N VAL A 86 5.39 -4.64 -14.94
CA VAL A 86 6.06 -3.35 -15.14
C VAL A 86 6.16 -2.61 -13.81
N PHE A 87 7.34 -2.07 -13.52
CA PHE A 87 7.64 -1.38 -12.27
C PHE A 87 6.67 -0.23 -12.01
N GLU A 88 6.47 0.68 -12.98
CA GLU A 88 5.61 1.86 -12.81
C GLU A 88 4.14 1.50 -12.63
N ARG A 89 3.68 0.40 -13.24
CA ARG A 89 2.32 -0.11 -13.02
C ARG A 89 2.15 -0.61 -11.59
N ARG A 90 3.11 -1.36 -11.07
CA ARG A 90 3.09 -1.82 -9.67
C ARG A 90 3.21 -0.66 -8.69
N LEU A 91 4.07 0.31 -8.98
CA LEU A 91 4.16 1.53 -8.18
C LEU A 91 2.85 2.32 -8.20
N ALA A 92 2.17 2.40 -9.35
CA ALA A 92 0.84 3.00 -9.44
C ALA A 92 -0.20 2.26 -8.58
N ALA A 93 -0.11 0.92 -8.48
CA ALA A 93 -0.95 0.15 -7.57
C ALA A 93 -0.67 0.50 -6.09
N VAL A 94 0.60 0.64 -5.70
CA VAL A 94 0.98 1.08 -4.34
C VAL A 94 0.40 2.47 -4.04
N VAL A 95 0.62 3.43 -4.94
CA VAL A 95 0.11 4.81 -4.79
C VAL A 95 -1.42 4.83 -4.72
N LEU A 96 -2.10 4.03 -5.54
CA LEU A 96 -3.55 3.88 -5.51
C LEU A 96 -4.03 3.39 -4.13
N LEU A 97 -3.44 2.29 -3.65
CA LEU A 97 -3.80 1.69 -2.36
C LEU A 97 -3.52 2.65 -1.21
N GLN A 98 -2.35 3.31 -1.20
CA GLN A 98 -1.99 4.33 -0.21
C GLN A 98 -3.04 5.44 -0.15
N SER A 99 -3.46 5.98 -1.31
CA SER A 99 -4.46 7.05 -1.38
C SER A 99 -5.86 6.63 -0.90
N ARG A 100 -6.12 5.32 -0.82
CA ARG A 100 -7.41 4.73 -0.46
C ARG A 100 -7.32 3.77 0.72
N VAL A 101 -6.27 3.85 1.53
CA VAL A 101 -5.99 2.88 2.60
C VAL A 101 -7.14 2.75 3.61
N LYS A 102 -7.86 3.85 3.86
CA LYS A 102 -9.04 3.88 4.74
C LYS A 102 -10.24 3.07 4.25
N LEU A 103 -10.28 2.70 2.97
CA LEU A 103 -11.32 1.82 2.41
C LEU A 103 -10.97 0.35 2.58
N LEU A 104 -9.69 0.04 2.82
CA LEU A 104 -9.22 -1.34 2.94
C LEU A 104 -9.59 -1.92 4.30
N GLY A 105 -9.71 -3.23 4.35
CA GLY A 105 -10.02 -3.98 5.57
C GLY A 105 -9.16 -5.23 5.71
N HIS A 106 -9.35 -5.95 6.83
CA HIS A 106 -8.52 -7.11 7.17
C HIS A 106 -8.45 -8.18 6.05
N SER A 107 -9.52 -8.36 5.27
CA SER A 107 -9.56 -9.36 4.21
C SER A 107 -8.65 -9.03 3.03
N ASP A 108 -8.23 -7.78 2.88
CA ASP A 108 -7.34 -7.35 1.79
C ASP A 108 -5.89 -7.76 2.07
N LEU A 109 -5.55 -8.10 3.32
CA LEU A 109 -4.21 -8.57 3.70
C LEU A 109 -3.77 -9.81 2.91
N THR A 110 -4.70 -10.70 2.55
CA THR A 110 -4.37 -11.87 1.71
C THR A 110 -3.88 -11.45 0.33
N ARG A 111 -4.42 -10.37 -0.24
CA ARG A 111 -3.97 -9.85 -1.52
C ARG A 111 -2.66 -9.08 -1.39
N LEU A 112 -2.54 -8.26 -0.35
CA LEU A 112 -1.31 -7.53 -0.06
C LEU A 112 -0.14 -8.47 0.23
N GLU A 113 -0.39 -9.63 0.85
CA GLU A 113 0.60 -10.71 0.97
C GLU A 113 1.11 -11.15 -0.40
N GLY A 114 0.19 -11.45 -1.34
CA GLY A 114 0.56 -11.83 -2.70
C GLY A 114 1.35 -10.74 -3.42
N PHE A 115 1.05 -9.47 -3.16
CA PHE A 115 1.84 -8.35 -3.68
C PHE A 115 3.23 -8.31 -3.05
N LEU A 116 3.37 -8.43 -1.73
CA LEU A 116 4.67 -8.49 -1.07
C LEU A 116 5.52 -9.62 -1.68
N ARG A 117 5.03 -10.85 -1.70
CA ARG A 117 5.76 -12.01 -2.27
C ARG A 117 6.23 -11.79 -3.71
N SER A 118 5.41 -11.10 -4.50
CA SER A 118 5.67 -10.91 -5.93
C SER A 118 6.27 -9.55 -6.27
N ALA A 119 6.58 -8.68 -5.30
CA ALA A 119 7.04 -7.30 -5.52
C ALA A 119 8.24 -7.23 -6.45
N GLY A 120 9.18 -8.17 -6.32
CA GLY A 120 10.35 -8.29 -7.20
C GLY A 120 11.42 -7.22 -6.97
N SER A 121 11.17 -6.26 -6.06
CA SER A 121 12.15 -5.25 -5.67
C SER A 121 11.80 -4.61 -4.33
N ILE A 122 12.83 -4.14 -3.62
CA ILE A 122 12.65 -3.44 -2.34
C ILE A 122 11.95 -2.09 -2.53
N GLU A 123 12.16 -1.44 -3.68
CA GLU A 123 11.51 -0.18 -4.05
C GLU A 123 9.99 -0.29 -4.23
N LEU A 124 9.46 -1.50 -4.40
CA LEU A 124 8.02 -1.77 -4.34
C LEU A 124 7.60 -2.34 -2.98
N ALA A 125 8.39 -3.24 -2.40
CA ALA A 125 8.05 -3.88 -1.13
C ALA A 125 8.03 -2.88 0.04
N THR A 126 8.98 -1.95 0.11
CA THR A 126 9.09 -0.95 1.17
C THR A 126 7.88 0.00 1.21
N PRO A 127 7.49 0.71 0.14
CA PRO A 127 6.32 1.57 0.19
C PRO A 127 5.02 0.77 0.31
N LEU A 128 4.93 -0.45 -0.24
CA LEU A 128 3.77 -1.31 0.01
C LEU A 128 3.62 -1.65 1.49
N LEU A 129 4.72 -1.97 2.18
CA LEU A 129 4.70 -2.32 3.60
C LEU A 129 4.44 -1.09 4.48
N GLY A 130 5.24 -0.03 4.29
CA GLY A 130 5.23 1.16 5.15
C GLY A 130 4.07 2.11 4.90
N ASP A 131 3.66 2.29 3.64
CA ASP A 131 2.64 3.30 3.29
C ASP A 131 1.24 2.69 3.07
N VAL A 132 1.12 1.36 2.98
CA VAL A 132 -0.17 0.68 2.77
C VAL A 132 -0.47 -0.33 3.87
N VAL A 133 0.37 -1.34 4.08
CA VAL A 133 0.06 -2.42 5.03
C VAL A 133 0.08 -1.91 6.47
N ALA A 134 1.09 -1.14 6.87
CA ALA A 134 1.18 -0.61 8.24
C ALA A 134 0.00 0.32 8.57
N PRO A 135 -0.34 1.35 7.76
CA PRO A 135 -1.49 2.21 8.06
C PRO A 135 -2.83 1.46 8.00
N LEU A 136 -2.96 0.44 7.14
CA LEU A 136 -4.12 -0.45 7.15
C LEU A 136 -4.25 -1.14 8.50
N VAL A 137 -3.22 -1.84 8.96
CA VAL A 137 -3.24 -2.61 10.22
C VAL A 137 -3.46 -1.71 11.44
N SER A 138 -2.84 -0.53 11.47
CA SER A 138 -3.06 0.47 12.52
C SER A 138 -4.49 1.01 12.54
N GLY A 139 -5.15 1.11 11.38
CA GLY A 139 -6.54 1.55 11.29
C GLY A 139 -7.58 0.51 11.69
N LEU A 140 -7.21 -0.77 11.81
CA LEU A 140 -8.15 -1.84 12.18
C LEU A 140 -8.43 -1.85 13.68
N THR A 141 -9.68 -2.10 14.04
CA THR A 141 -10.13 -2.20 15.44
C THR A 141 -11.03 -3.41 15.67
N GLY A 142 -11.21 -3.80 16.94
CA GLY A 142 -12.14 -4.86 17.35
C GLY A 142 -11.90 -6.19 16.63
N ARG A 143 -12.97 -6.78 16.08
CA ARG A 143 -12.92 -8.09 15.40
C ARG A 143 -12.02 -8.10 14.16
N ASP A 144 -11.94 -6.99 13.44
CA ASP A 144 -11.13 -6.92 12.23
C ASP A 144 -9.64 -6.86 12.56
N ARG A 145 -9.29 -6.23 13.68
CA ARG A 145 -7.92 -6.27 14.20
C ARG A 145 -7.52 -7.69 14.60
N LEU A 146 -8.36 -8.39 15.37
CA LEU A 146 -8.08 -9.78 15.77
C LEU A 146 -7.86 -10.70 14.57
N LYS A 147 -8.64 -10.55 13.50
CA LYS A 147 -8.44 -11.31 12.26
C LYS A 147 -7.13 -10.94 11.55
N ALA A 148 -6.76 -9.67 11.55
CA ALA A 148 -5.47 -9.24 11.01
C ALA A 148 -4.30 -9.84 11.80
N ASP A 149 -4.38 -9.85 13.13
CA ASP A 149 -3.33 -10.42 13.98
C ASP A 149 -3.10 -11.92 13.68
N VAL A 150 -4.14 -12.70 13.37
CA VAL A 150 -4.00 -14.10 12.91
C VAL A 150 -3.22 -14.19 11.60
N VAL A 151 -3.48 -13.28 10.64
CA VAL A 151 -2.73 -13.24 9.36
C VAL A 151 -1.27 -12.85 9.60
N LEU A 152 -1.00 -11.87 10.46
CA LEU A 152 0.36 -11.43 10.78
C LEU A 152 1.15 -12.50 11.54
N ALA A 153 0.49 -13.23 12.45
CA ALA A 153 1.08 -14.39 13.10
C ALA A 153 1.51 -15.46 12.08
N ARG A 154 0.68 -15.71 11.05
CA ARG A 154 1.07 -16.58 9.92
C ARG A 154 2.28 -16.03 9.17
N TRP A 155 2.31 -14.73 8.86
CA TRP A 155 3.45 -14.12 8.17
C TRP A 155 4.76 -14.28 8.94
N SER A 156 4.73 -14.20 10.29
CA SER A 156 5.92 -14.37 11.12
C SER A 156 6.55 -15.77 11.02
N GLN A 157 5.75 -16.78 10.67
CA GLN A 157 6.18 -18.18 10.52
C GLN A 157 6.26 -18.62 9.04
N ASP A 158 6.10 -17.69 8.10
CA ASP A 158 6.07 -18.02 6.68
C ASP A 158 7.45 -18.48 6.17
N PRO A 159 7.54 -19.44 5.24
CA PRO A 159 8.82 -19.80 4.62
C PRO A 159 9.49 -18.64 3.87
N ASP A 160 8.71 -17.65 3.39
CA ASP A 160 9.23 -16.47 2.72
C ASP A 160 9.82 -15.46 3.72
N GLY A 161 11.13 -15.24 3.63
CA GLY A 161 11.85 -14.32 4.51
C GLY A 161 11.36 -12.87 4.42
N GLN A 162 10.81 -12.46 3.27
CA GLN A 162 10.26 -11.12 3.12
C GLN A 162 8.97 -10.93 3.93
N LEU A 163 8.12 -11.96 4.01
CA LEU A 163 6.93 -11.90 4.85
C LEU A 163 7.26 -11.95 6.34
N ARG A 164 8.25 -12.76 6.73
CA ARG A 164 8.75 -12.73 8.12
C ARG A 164 9.27 -11.35 8.49
N ALA A 165 10.05 -10.71 7.60
CA ALA A 165 10.53 -9.35 7.80
C ALA A 165 9.40 -8.32 7.86
N ALA A 166 8.38 -8.46 7.01
CA ALA A 166 7.18 -7.62 7.05
C ALA A 166 6.41 -7.75 8.37
N ALA A 167 6.23 -8.97 8.88
CA ALA A 167 5.60 -9.21 10.17
C ALA A 167 6.38 -8.56 11.33
N ALA A 168 7.71 -8.73 11.34
CA ALA A 168 8.58 -8.11 12.35
C ALA A 168 8.53 -6.58 12.31
N PHE A 169 8.52 -5.98 11.10
CA PHE A 169 8.36 -4.54 10.92
C PHE A 169 7.02 -4.05 11.50
N LEU A 170 5.91 -4.74 11.20
CA LEU A 170 4.58 -4.35 11.66
C LEU A 170 4.42 -4.49 13.17
N GLU A 171 5.03 -5.52 13.77
CA GLU A 171 5.05 -5.68 15.22
C GLU A 171 5.77 -4.49 15.89
N GLN A 172 6.94 -4.10 15.39
CA GLN A 172 7.69 -2.93 15.89
C GLN A 172 6.90 -1.64 15.72
N HIS A 173 6.29 -1.44 14.54
CA HIS A 173 5.52 -0.23 14.23
C HIS A 173 4.31 -0.07 15.16
N SER A 174 3.62 -1.17 15.50
CA SER A 174 2.50 -1.15 16.43
C SER A 174 2.89 -0.78 17.87
N ARG A 175 4.14 -1.02 18.27
CA ARG A 175 4.66 -0.65 19.60
C ARG A 175 5.00 0.84 19.69
N THR A 176 5.28 1.51 18.58
CA THR A 176 5.61 2.94 18.55
C THR A 176 4.37 3.84 18.58
N GLU A 177 3.20 3.34 18.17
CA GLU A 177 1.94 4.10 18.17
C GLU A 177 1.19 4.10 19.52
N VAL A 178 1.77 3.57 20.60
CA VAL A 178 1.18 3.70 21.95
C VAL A 178 1.30 5.17 22.39
N PRO A 179 0.21 5.93 22.54
CA PRO A 179 0.30 7.30 23.01
C PRO A 179 0.67 7.28 24.49
N TYR A 180 1.60 8.14 24.87
CA TYR A 180 1.89 8.52 26.24
C TYR A 180 0.58 8.97 26.92
N LYS A 181 -0.17 8.05 27.52
CA LYS A 181 -1.34 8.39 28.33
C LYS A 181 -0.83 8.99 29.63
N SER A 182 -1.20 10.24 29.81
CA SER A 182 -1.00 11.14 30.94
C SER A 182 -0.72 10.45 32.28
N VAL A 183 0.48 10.67 32.80
CA VAL A 183 0.68 10.63 34.26
C VAL A 183 -0.05 11.87 34.78
N GLU A 184 -1.24 11.68 35.34
CA GLU A 184 -1.90 12.70 36.15
C GLU A 184 -0.96 13.06 37.30
N ALA A 185 -0.39 14.26 37.25
CA ALA A 185 0.25 14.87 38.40
C ALA A 185 -0.82 15.16 39.46
N PRO A 186 -0.60 14.86 40.76
CA PRO A 186 -1.52 15.27 41.79
C PRO A 186 -1.55 16.80 41.86
N HIS A 187 -2.73 17.39 41.67
CA HIS A 187 -2.98 18.77 42.07
C HIS A 187 -2.97 18.85 43.60
N GLU A 188 -1.86 19.30 44.18
CA GLU A 188 -1.87 19.86 45.54
C GLU A 188 -2.65 21.18 45.50
N GLY A 189 -3.92 21.10 45.91
CA GLY A 189 -4.71 22.27 46.25
C GLY A 189 -4.20 22.88 47.55
N GLU A 190 -3.41 23.93 47.44
CA GLU A 190 -3.10 24.83 48.56
C GLU A 190 -4.39 25.55 49.00
N LYS A 191 -5.02 25.03 50.04
CA LYS A 191 -6.10 25.70 50.76
C LYS A 191 -5.50 26.88 51.54
N HIS A 192 -5.70 28.09 51.01
CA HIS A 192 -5.68 29.30 51.81
C HIS A 192 -6.90 29.32 52.73
N GLU A 193 -6.72 29.03 54.01
CA GLU A 193 -7.64 29.48 55.06
C GLU A 193 -6.99 29.43 56.44
N ARG A 194 -6.46 30.57 56.91
CA ARG A 194 -6.44 30.94 58.33
C ARG A 194 -6.60 32.45 58.45
N SER A 195 -7.83 32.90 58.69
CA SER A 195 -8.08 34.10 59.48
C SER A 195 -7.74 33.81 60.94
N LEU A 196 -6.90 34.66 61.53
CA LEU A 196 -7.10 35.40 62.79
C LEU A 196 -5.85 36.24 63.07
#